data_AF-A0A1G6JF46-F1
#
_entry.id   AF-A0A1G6JF46-F1
#
_cell.length_a   1.000
_cell.length_b   1.000
_cell.length_c   1.000
_cell.angle_alpha   90.00
_cell.angle_beta   90.00
_cell.angle_gamma   90.00
#
_symmetry.space_group_name_H-M   'P 1'
#
loop_
_entity.id
_entity.type
_entity.pdbx_description
1 polymer ?
#
loop_
_entity_poly.entity_id
_entity_poly.type
_entity_poly.pdbx_seq_one_letter_code
_entity_poly.pdbx_strand_id
1 'polypeptide(L)'
;MTRPCASASLAGLRAFDKAFEQRLRAAVARGELPAQANASTLARLASALLHSMALRARAGDSRASLRAMAAAGIALICGEAPAQSAPGALRRRAK
;
A
#
# COMPACT_ATOMS: atom_id res chain seq x y z
N MET A 1 21.92 -25.53 -12.67
CA MET A 1 21.90 -25.53 -11.19
C MET A 1 21.15 -24.31 -10.68
N THR A 2 19.81 -24.35 -10.64
CA THR A 2 18.98 -23.32 -9.99
C THR A 2 19.04 -23.55 -8.48
N ARG A 3 19.65 -22.62 -7.76
CA ARG A 3 20.00 -22.77 -6.33
C ARG A 3 18.73 -22.83 -5.47
N PRO A 4 18.53 -23.85 -4.62
CA PRO A 4 17.33 -23.99 -3.79
C PRO A 4 17.06 -22.79 -2.84
N CYS A 5 18.08 -22.00 -2.49
CA CYS A 5 17.90 -20.73 -1.77
C CYS A 5 17.11 -19.68 -2.56
N ALA A 6 17.24 -19.62 -3.89
CA ALA A 6 16.56 -18.61 -4.70
C ALA A 6 15.04 -18.85 -4.72
N SER A 7 14.61 -20.11 -4.77
CA SER A 7 13.19 -20.47 -4.68
C SER A 7 12.58 -20.19 -3.30
N ALA A 8 13.35 -20.34 -2.21
CA ALA A 8 12.87 -20.03 -0.86
C ALA A 8 12.58 -18.53 -0.69
N SER A 9 13.46 -17.65 -1.17
CA SER A 9 13.22 -16.21 -1.16
C SER A 9 11.98 -15.84 -1.99
N LEU A 10 11.85 -16.41 -3.19
CA LEU A 10 10.69 -16.15 -4.05
C LEU A 10 9.36 -16.59 -3.42
N ALA A 11 9.38 -17.71 -2.69
CA ALA A 11 8.21 -18.19 -1.95
C ALA A 11 7.80 -17.19 -0.84
N GLY A 12 8.78 -16.62 -0.13
CA GLY A 12 8.55 -15.58 0.87
C GLY A 12 7.94 -14.31 0.26
N LEU A 13 8.45 -13.84 -0.88
CA LEU A 13 7.86 -12.69 -1.60
C LEU A 13 6.40 -12.97 -2.00
N ARG A 14 6.13 -14.14 -2.57
CA ARG A 14 4.77 -14.54 -2.97
C ARG A 14 3.81 -14.67 -1.78
N ALA A 15 4.32 -14.98 -0.59
CA ALA A 15 3.49 -15.04 0.61
C ALA A 15 2.96 -13.65 0.99
N PHE A 16 3.77 -12.58 0.86
CA PHE A 16 3.32 -11.21 1.06
C PHE A 16 2.26 -10.79 0.04
N ASP A 17 2.47 -11.12 -1.24
CA ASP A 17 1.48 -10.83 -2.29
C ASP A 17 0.12 -11.45 -1.95
N LYS A 18 0.11 -12.73 -1.55
CA LYS A 18 -1.13 -13.43 -1.18
C LYS A 18 -1.79 -12.81 0.05
N ALA A 19 -1.01 -12.46 1.08
CA ALA A 19 -1.55 -11.86 2.29
C ALA A 19 -2.19 -10.49 2.03
N PHE A 20 -1.52 -9.63 1.26
CA PHE A 20 -2.10 -8.35 0.86
C PHE A 20 -3.34 -8.53 -0.01
N GLU A 21 -3.29 -9.45 -0.98
CA GLU A 21 -4.41 -9.69 -1.88
C GLU A 21 -5.66 -10.16 -1.11
N GLN A 22 -5.51 -11.07 -0.15
CA GLN A 22 -6.61 -11.50 0.72
C GLN A 22 -7.22 -10.32 1.48
N ARG A 23 -6.39 -9.45 2.07
CA ARG A 23 -6.88 -8.29 2.82
C ARG A 23 -7.57 -7.26 1.93
N LEU A 24 -7.06 -7.03 0.72
CA LEU A 24 -7.63 -6.11 -0.25
C LEU A 24 -8.93 -6.63 -0.85
N ARG A 25 -9.04 -7.93 -1.13
CA ARG A 25 -10.33 -8.56 -1.51
C ARG A 25 -11.37 -8.39 -0.41
N ALA A 26 -10.99 -8.58 0.85
CA ALA A 26 -11.90 -8.35 1.98
C ALA A 26 -12.33 -6.87 2.06
N ALA A 27 -11.42 -5.92 1.78
CA ALA A 27 -11.74 -4.50 1.74
C ALA A 27 -12.75 -4.17 0.61
N VAL A 28 -12.56 -4.73 -0.59
CA VAL A 28 -13.53 -4.60 -1.70
C VAL A 28 -14.89 -5.18 -1.33
N ALA A 29 -14.92 -6.39 -0.74
CA ALA A 29 -16.17 -7.03 -0.31
C ALA A 29 -16.94 -6.24 0.76
N ARG A 30 -16.22 -5.45 1.58
CA ARG A 30 -16.79 -4.57 2.60
C ARG A 30 -17.16 -3.18 2.08
N GLY A 31 -16.82 -2.86 0.83
CA GLY A 31 -16.99 -1.51 0.27
C GLY A 31 -15.98 -0.49 0.80
N GLU A 32 -14.89 -0.93 1.46
CA GLU A 32 -13.77 -0.06 1.87
C GLU A 32 -12.95 0.40 0.65
N LEU A 33 -12.98 -0.38 -0.44
CA LEU A 33 -12.34 -0.06 -1.73
C LEU A 33 -13.37 -0.10 -2.86
N PRO A 34 -13.12 0.60 -3.98
CA PRO A 34 -13.99 0.53 -5.16
C PRO A 34 -14.19 -0.90 -5.66
N ALA A 35 -15.39 -1.24 -6.13
CA ALA A 35 -15.72 -2.58 -6.62
C ALA A 35 -14.83 -3.03 -7.81
N GLN A 36 -14.36 -2.06 -8.61
CA GLN A 36 -13.45 -2.26 -9.74
C GLN A 36 -11.96 -2.34 -9.34
N ALA A 37 -11.62 -2.20 -8.05
CA ALA A 37 -10.23 -2.24 -7.61
C ALA A 37 -9.62 -3.63 -7.87
N ASN A 38 -8.52 -3.67 -8.63
CA ASN A 38 -7.80 -4.91 -8.88
C ASN A 38 -6.91 -5.27 -7.67
N ALA A 39 -7.46 -6.06 -6.74
CA ALA A 39 -6.78 -6.49 -5.52
C ALA A 39 -5.42 -7.15 -5.77
N SER A 40 -5.26 -7.92 -6.86
CA SER A 40 -4.00 -8.60 -7.21
C SER A 40 -2.89 -7.61 -7.58
N THR A 41 -3.24 -6.54 -8.29
CA THR A 41 -2.29 -5.50 -8.71
C THR A 41 -1.92 -4.63 -7.52
N LEU A 42 -2.90 -4.23 -6.72
CA LEU A 42 -2.68 -3.46 -5.49
C LEU A 42 -1.81 -4.23 -4.48
N ALA A 43 -1.99 -5.55 -4.37
CA ALA A 43 -1.16 -6.39 -3.52
C ALA A 43 0.31 -6.40 -3.94
N ARG A 44 0.59 -6.55 -5.24
CA ARG A 44 1.97 -6.51 -5.76
C ARG A 44 2.62 -5.15 -5.55
N LEU A 45 1.87 -4.05 -5.66
CA LEU A 45 2.35 -2.71 -5.33
C LEU A 45 2.69 -2.58 -3.83
N ALA A 46 1.83 -3.09 -2.95
CA ALA A 46 2.08 -3.12 -1.51
C ALA A 46 3.36 -3.89 -1.17
N SER A 47 3.56 -5.07 -1.77
CA SER A 47 4.79 -5.85 -1.61
C SER A 47 6.02 -5.10 -2.10
N ALA A 48 5.96 -4.47 -3.29
CA ALA A 48 7.07 -3.70 -3.83
C ALA A 48 7.48 -2.53 -2.91
N LEU A 49 6.49 -1.82 -2.35
CA LEU A 49 6.72 -0.76 -1.36
C LEU A 49 7.37 -1.30 -0.08
N LEU A 50 6.84 -2.39 0.47
CA LEU A 50 7.40 -3.05 1.66
C LEU A 50 8.86 -3.46 1.43
N HIS A 51 9.18 -4.02 0.26
CA HIS A 51 10.54 -4.45 -0.08
C HIS A 51 11.49 -3.26 -0.20
N SER A 52 11.04 -2.18 -0.83
CA SER A 52 11.80 -0.93 -0.96
C SER A 52 12.07 -0.30 0.40
N MET A 53 11.05 -0.22 1.28
CA MET A 53 11.21 0.24 2.66
C MET A 53 12.19 -0.63 3.44
N ALA A 54 12.13 -1.94 3.28
CA ALA A 54 13.04 -2.85 3.96
C ALA A 54 14.50 -2.63 3.52
N LEU A 55 14.76 -2.38 2.23
CA LEU A 55 16.08 -2.04 1.72
C LEU A 55 16.58 -0.72 2.31
N ARG A 56 15.73 0.30 2.31
CA ARG A 56 16.01 1.63 2.85
C ARG A 56 16.26 1.63 4.35
N ALA A 57 15.51 0.82 5.11
CA ALA A 57 15.74 0.62 6.53
C ALA A 57 17.12 -0.01 6.81
N ARG A 58 17.53 -1.02 6.01
CA ARG A 58 18.87 -1.63 6.11
C ARG A 58 19.98 -0.65 5.73
N ALA A 59 19.71 0.28 4.82
CA ALA A 59 20.63 1.35 4.43
C ALA A 59 20.74 2.48 5.48
N GLY A 60 19.98 2.42 6.58
CA GLY A 60 20.08 3.37 7.68
C GLY A 60 19.16 4.59 7.58
N ASP A 61 18.12 4.55 6.73
CA ASP A 61 17.17 5.65 6.67
C ASP A 61 16.40 5.85 7.97
N SER A 62 15.99 7.09 8.22
CA SER A 62 15.30 7.46 9.45
C SER A 62 13.92 6.81 9.56
N ARG A 63 13.49 6.52 10.80
CA ARG A 63 12.13 6.05 11.08
C ARG A 63 11.05 7.03 10.61
N ALA A 64 11.33 8.33 10.63
CA ALA A 64 10.41 9.36 10.15
C ALA A 64 10.20 9.27 8.64
N SER A 65 11.30 9.17 7.88
CA SER A 65 11.28 8.98 6.42
C SER A 65 10.54 7.70 6.02
N LEU A 66 10.85 6.57 6.66
CA LEU A 66 10.18 5.29 6.40
C LEU A 66 8.66 5.36 6.69
N ARG A 67 8.24 6.07 7.74
CA ARG A 67 6.82 6.28 8.04
C ARG A 67 6.12 7.15 7.02
N ALA A 68 6.77 8.22 6.57
CA ALA A 68 6.24 9.07 5.50
C ALA A 68 6.05 8.26 4.20
N MET A 69 7.03 7.41 3.85
CA MET A 69 6.93 6.52 2.70
C MET A 69 5.77 5.52 2.84
N ALA A 70 5.59 4.93 4.02
CA ALA A 70 4.47 4.02 4.29
C ALA A 70 3.13 4.73 4.14
N ALA A 71 2.98 5.93 4.71
CA ALA A 71 1.75 6.71 4.63
C ALA A 71 1.38 7.07 3.18
N ALA A 72 2.36 7.54 2.40
CA ALA A 72 2.17 7.84 0.98
C ALA A 72 1.79 6.58 0.18
N GLY A 73 2.45 5.45 0.46
CA GLY A 73 2.13 4.17 -0.16
C GLY A 73 0.71 3.69 0.15
N ILE A 74 0.26 3.83 1.39
CA ILE A 74 -1.11 3.47 1.81
C ILE A 74 -2.13 4.35 1.08
N ALA A 75 -1.91 5.67 1.02
CA ALA A 75 -2.79 6.58 0.30
C ALA A 75 -2.89 6.23 -1.20
N LEU A 76 -1.78 5.79 -1.81
CA LEU A 76 -1.78 5.34 -3.21
C LEU A 76 -2.58 4.04 -3.40
N ILE A 77 -2.46 3.08 -2.48
CA ILE A 77 -3.08 1.75 -2.60
C ILE A 77 -4.56 1.77 -2.26
N CYS A 78 -4.91 2.43 -1.16
CA CYS A 78 -6.27 2.45 -0.63
C CYS A 78 -7.09 3.65 -1.12
N GLY A 79 -6.46 4.57 -1.85
CA GLY A 79 -6.99 5.91 -2.08
C GLY A 79 -6.78 6.79 -0.84
N GLU A 80 -6.89 8.11 -1.03
CA GLU A 80 -7.11 9.00 0.11
C GLU A 80 -8.42 8.57 0.76
N ALA A 81 -8.40 8.30 2.07
CA ALA A 81 -9.64 8.28 2.84
C ALA A 81 -10.39 9.56 2.47
N PRO A 82 -11.71 9.52 2.16
CA PRO A 82 -12.45 10.72 1.80
C PRO A 82 -12.12 11.73 2.88
N ALA A 83 -11.40 12.80 2.47
CA ALA A 83 -10.96 13.83 3.38
C ALA A 83 -12.19 14.18 4.19
N GLN A 84 -12.11 13.99 5.51
CA GLN A 84 -13.12 14.47 6.43
C GLN A 84 -13.38 15.88 5.98
N SER A 85 -14.55 16.11 5.39
CA SER A 85 -14.83 17.35 4.68
C SER A 85 -14.68 18.43 5.71
N ALA A 86 -13.61 19.23 5.61
CA ALA A 86 -13.41 20.34 6.51
C ALA A 86 -14.68 21.21 6.39
N PRO A 87 -15.44 21.43 7.48
CA PRO A 87 -16.58 22.32 7.42
C PRO A 87 -16.01 23.74 7.35
N GLY A 88 -15.81 24.27 6.14
CA GLY A 88 -15.19 25.59 6.01
C GLY A 88 -15.06 26.22 4.63
N ALA A 89 -15.20 25.49 3.51
CA ALA A 89 -15.06 26.08 2.19
C ALA A 89 -16.40 26.51 1.56
N LEU A 90 -17.26 27.19 2.34
CA LEU A 90 -18.40 27.94 1.81
C LEU A 90 -18.37 29.38 2.32
N ARG A 91 -17.38 30.19 1.91
CA ARG A 91 -17.44 31.67 1.80
C ARG A 91 -16.33 32.05 0.80
N ARG A 92 -16.56 32.57 -0.41
CA ARG A 92 -17.45 33.66 -0.82
C ARG A 92 -17.88 33.47 -2.28
N ARG A 93 -19.20 33.49 -2.52
CA ARG A 93 -19.75 34.15 -3.72
C ARG A 93 -19.86 35.66 -3.42
N ALA A 94 -19.81 36.47 -4.48
CA ALA A 94 -19.81 37.94 -4.55
C ALA A 94 -18.42 38.56 -4.33
N LYS A 95 -17.91 39.42 -5.23
CA LYS A 95 -18.53 40.40 -6.13
C LYS A 95 -17.74 40.51 -7.43
#